data_AF-A0A5N4AEY7-F1
#
_entry.id   AF-A0A5N4AEY7-F1
#
_cell.length_a   1.000
_cell.length_b   1.000
_cell.length_c   1.000
_cell.angle_alpha   90.00
_cell.angle_beta   90.00
_cell.angle_gamma   90.00
#
_symmetry.space_group_name_H-M   'P 1'
#
loop_
_entity.id
_entity.type
_entity.pdbx_description
1 polymer ?
#
loop_
_entity_poly.entity_id
_entity_poly.type
_entity_poly.pdbx_seq_one_letter_code
_entity_poly.pdbx_strand_id
1 'polypeptide(L)'
;MNTLGLICFFATILGAYGSCSFKFSDELKQCGELHGFTDEQVFHHYHHGYTSEEAPKFNLFVECAWDKWGFLLPGNKIDYDAIRSNKVSDFLVTGVCNDVLKVRETHPFIEAVNTCETTAPADIRAETIRFCITKHFKENISK
;
A
#
# COMPACT_ATOMS: atom_id res chain seq x y z
N MET A 1 28.13 12.73 -50.04
CA MET A 1 28.15 11.50 -49.23
C MET A 1 27.05 11.61 -48.18
N ASN A 2 25.89 11.05 -48.50
CA ASN A 2 24.91 10.60 -47.49
C ASN A 2 25.60 9.47 -46.68
N THR A 3 25.35 9.22 -45.40
CA THR A 3 24.04 8.83 -44.86
C THR A 3 24.09 8.87 -43.33
N LEU A 4 23.03 9.47 -42.77
CA LEU A 4 22.46 9.38 -41.42
C LEU A 4 23.24 8.68 -40.30
N GLY A 5 23.52 9.46 -39.25
CA GLY A 5 23.76 8.96 -37.91
C GLY A 5 22.52 8.21 -37.40
N LEU A 6 22.76 6.97 -36.95
CA LEU A 6 21.78 6.05 -36.41
C LEU A 6 21.36 6.52 -35.00
N ILE A 7 20.41 7.46 -34.94
CA ILE A 7 19.60 7.69 -33.74
C ILE A 7 18.37 6.79 -33.85
N CYS A 8 17.98 6.20 -32.72
CA CYS A 8 16.80 5.35 -32.48
C CYS A 8 16.92 3.88 -32.91
N PHE A 9 16.92 2.98 -31.93
CA PHE A 9 15.85 1.98 -31.71
C PHE A 9 16.32 0.89 -30.71
N PHE A 10 16.49 1.27 -29.44
CA PHE A 10 16.31 0.32 -28.34
C PHE A 10 15.28 0.89 -27.35
N ALA A 11 14.18 1.39 -27.89
CA ALA A 11 13.01 1.83 -27.13
C ALA A 11 11.85 0.82 -27.22
N THR A 12 12.13 -0.45 -27.50
CA THR A 12 11.08 -1.41 -27.92
C THR A 12 11.18 -2.83 -27.34
N ILE A 13 11.86 -3.08 -26.21
CA ILE A 13 11.87 -4.46 -25.61
C ILE A 13 11.67 -4.51 -24.08
N LEU A 14 11.29 -3.43 -23.40
CA LEU A 14 10.85 -3.54 -22.02
C LEU A 14 9.58 -2.72 -21.89
N GLY A 15 8.44 -3.41 -21.83
CA GLY A 15 7.24 -2.79 -21.29
C GLY A 15 7.63 -2.16 -19.97
N ALA A 16 7.63 -0.84 -19.91
CA ALA A 16 7.84 -0.09 -18.69
C ALA A 16 6.58 -0.32 -17.84
N TYR A 17 6.46 -1.51 -17.27
CA TYR A 17 5.77 -1.67 -16.01
C TYR A 17 6.53 -0.78 -15.04
N GLY A 18 5.89 0.27 -14.54
CA GLY A 18 6.47 1.09 -13.50
C GLY A 18 6.76 0.17 -12.33
N SER A 19 8.02 -0.13 -12.05
CA SER A 19 8.35 -0.87 -10.84
C SER A 19 8.20 0.10 -9.67
N CYS A 20 7.11 0.01 -8.92
CA CYS A 20 7.03 0.74 -7.66
C CYS A 20 8.09 0.17 -6.72
N SER A 21 9.06 1.00 -6.35
CA SER A 21 10.01 0.64 -5.29
C SER A 21 9.35 0.92 -3.94
N PHE A 22 9.16 -0.10 -3.12
CA PHE A 22 8.74 0.09 -1.74
C PHE A 22 9.93 0.56 -0.90
N LYS A 23 9.80 1.75 -0.34
CA LYS A 23 10.77 2.33 0.60
C LYS A 23 10.02 2.79 1.83
N PHE A 24 10.61 2.54 2.99
CA PHE A 24 10.07 3.07 4.24
C PHE A 24 10.02 4.59 4.21
N SER A 25 8.88 5.14 4.64
CA SER A 25 8.82 6.50 5.18
C SER A 25 9.53 6.53 6.54
N ASP A 26 9.75 7.72 7.10
CA ASP A 26 10.37 7.86 8.43
C ASP A 26 9.57 7.14 9.52
N GLU A 27 8.23 7.16 9.42
CA GLU A 27 7.33 6.45 10.32
C GLU A 27 7.50 4.93 10.20
N LEU A 28 7.52 4.40 8.98
CA LEU A 28 7.73 2.96 8.74
C LEU A 28 9.12 2.51 9.18
N LYS A 29 10.13 3.35 9.02
CA LYS A 29 11.48 3.05 9.49
C LYS A 29 11.52 2.90 11.01
N GLN A 30 10.91 3.81 11.74
CA GLN A 30 10.83 3.72 13.21
C GLN A 30 10.09 2.45 13.65
N CYS A 31 8.97 2.10 13.02
CA CYS A 31 8.24 0.87 13.33
C CYS A 31 9.00 -0.39 12.91
N GLY A 32 9.72 -0.33 11.79
CA GLY A 32 10.57 -1.40 11.30
C GLY A 32 11.72 -1.68 12.25
N GLU A 33 12.39 -0.65 12.77
CA GLU A 33 13.43 -0.79 13.80
C GLU A 33 12.87 -1.38 15.09
N LEU A 34 11.72 -0.89 15.56
CA LEU A 34 11.07 -1.36 16.79
C LEU A 34 10.68 -2.85 16.71
N HIS A 35 10.18 -3.26 15.56
CA HIS A 35 9.70 -4.62 15.33
C HIS A 35 10.67 -5.46 14.50
N GLY A 36 11.91 -5.02 14.26
CA GLY A 36 12.89 -5.78 13.49
C GLY A 36 12.41 -6.25 12.10
N PHE A 37 11.82 -5.34 11.32
CA PHE A 37 11.47 -5.54 9.92
C PHE A 37 12.24 -4.56 9.01
N THR A 38 12.70 -5.07 7.88
CA THR A 38 13.22 -4.25 6.77
C THR A 38 12.09 -3.90 5.78
N ASP A 39 12.34 -2.92 4.92
CA ASP A 39 11.44 -2.58 3.81
C ASP A 39 11.22 -3.75 2.86
N GLU A 40 12.28 -4.51 2.54
CA GLU A 40 12.21 -5.73 1.74
C GLU A 40 11.29 -6.79 2.37
N GLN A 41 11.41 -7.01 3.69
CA GLN A 41 10.56 -7.98 4.41
C GLN A 41 9.09 -7.52 4.42
N VAL A 42 8.82 -6.25 4.69
CA VAL A 42 7.44 -5.71 4.68
C VAL A 42 6.84 -5.78 3.28
N PHE A 43 7.62 -5.43 2.25
CA PHE A 43 7.20 -5.56 0.87
C PHE A 43 6.87 -7.02 0.51
N HIS A 44 7.72 -7.96 0.91
CA HIS A 44 7.46 -9.39 0.76
C HIS A 44 6.15 -9.79 1.45
N HIS A 45 5.94 -9.38 2.70
CA HIS A 45 4.71 -9.66 3.44
C HIS A 45 3.45 -9.09 2.78
N TYR A 46 3.52 -7.89 2.21
CA TYR A 46 2.40 -7.30 1.48
C TYR A 46 2.02 -8.08 0.21
N HIS A 47 2.99 -8.73 -0.45
CA HIS A 47 2.78 -9.40 -1.74
C HIS A 47 2.57 -10.91 -1.63
N HIS A 48 3.29 -11.55 -0.71
CA HIS A 48 3.35 -13.01 -0.59
C HIS A 48 2.73 -13.51 0.72
N GLY A 49 2.29 -12.60 1.60
CA GLY A 49 1.79 -12.94 2.92
C GLY A 49 2.92 -13.30 3.88
N TYR A 50 2.53 -13.79 5.04
CA TYR A 50 3.41 -14.16 6.15
C TYR A 50 2.84 -15.39 6.86
N THR A 51 3.71 -16.10 7.58
CA THR A 51 3.32 -17.29 8.34
C THR A 51 2.50 -16.93 9.58
N SER A 52 1.81 -17.90 10.17
CA SER A 52 1.10 -17.72 11.44
C SER A 52 2.03 -17.34 12.60
N GLU A 53 3.31 -17.72 12.53
CA GLU A 53 4.32 -17.37 13.53
C GLU A 53 4.75 -15.90 13.41
N GLU A 54 4.81 -15.37 12.20
CA GLU A 54 5.15 -13.97 11.92
C GLU A 54 3.98 -13.02 12.16
N ALA A 55 2.73 -13.51 12.03
CA ALA A 55 1.52 -12.70 12.10
C ALA A 55 1.41 -11.81 13.34
N PRO A 56 1.65 -12.28 14.58
CA PRO A 56 1.52 -11.42 15.76
C PRO A 56 2.47 -10.22 15.72
N LYS A 57 3.70 -10.43 15.25
CA LYS A 57 4.74 -9.41 15.19
C LYS A 57 4.50 -8.45 14.04
N PHE A 58 4.05 -8.95 12.89
CA PHE A 58 3.68 -8.11 11.76
C PHE A 58 2.46 -7.23 12.06
N ASN A 59 1.47 -7.76 12.77
CA ASN A 59 0.31 -6.97 13.20
C ASN A 59 0.72 -5.76 14.08
N LEU A 60 1.69 -5.95 14.99
CA LEU A 60 2.21 -4.86 15.82
C LEU A 60 2.95 -3.80 14.98
N PHE A 61 3.71 -4.23 13.97
CA PHE A 61 4.34 -3.32 13.03
C PHE A 61 3.31 -2.45 12.29
N VAL A 62 2.22 -3.06 11.81
CA VAL A 62 1.16 -2.35 11.08
C VAL A 62 0.41 -1.40 12.01
N GLU A 63 0.10 -1.81 13.24
CA GLU A 63 -0.52 -0.94 14.26
C GLU A 63 0.38 0.25 14.60
N CYS A 64 1.69 0.05 14.77
CA CYS A 64 2.65 1.13 14.96
C CYS A 64 2.64 2.12 13.78
N ALA A 65 2.65 1.61 12.55
CA ALA A 65 2.65 2.46 11.36
C ALA A 65 1.36 3.29 11.28
N TRP A 66 0.21 2.65 11.52
CA TRP A 66 -1.09 3.31 11.48
C TRP A 66 -1.26 4.34 12.58
N ASP A 67 -0.74 4.08 13.79
CA ASP A 67 -0.70 5.08 14.87
C ASP A 67 0.11 6.32 14.45
N LYS A 68 1.32 6.12 13.92
CA LYS A 68 2.18 7.24 13.46
C LYS A 68 1.59 8.03 12.30
N TRP A 69 0.85 7.37 11.42
CA TRP A 69 0.12 8.03 10.33
C TRP A 69 -1.16 8.72 10.79
N GLY A 70 -1.57 8.55 12.06
CA GLY A 70 -2.81 9.10 12.60
C GLY A 70 -4.06 8.38 12.10
N PHE A 71 -3.94 7.12 11.68
CA PHE A 71 -5.07 6.28 11.26
C PHE A 71 -5.73 5.55 12.42
N LEU A 72 -5.18 5.69 13.63
CA LEU A 72 -5.74 5.14 14.86
C LEU A 72 -6.16 6.27 15.81
N LEU A 73 -7.39 6.18 16.31
CA LEU A 73 -7.91 6.96 17.42
C LEU A 73 -7.51 6.30 18.76
N PRO A 74 -7.64 7.03 19.89
CA PRO A 74 -7.43 6.45 21.22
C PRO A 74 -8.23 5.15 21.40
N GLY A 75 -7.54 4.12 21.89
CA GLY A 75 -8.11 2.78 22.05
C GLY A 75 -8.07 1.92 20.79
N ASN A 76 -7.13 2.19 19.86
CA ASN A 76 -6.89 1.42 18.63
C ASN A 76 -8.10 1.35 17.67
N LYS A 77 -9.00 2.33 17.74
CA LYS A 77 -10.12 2.43 16.80
C LYS A 77 -9.62 3.02 15.48
N ILE A 78 -10.14 2.54 14.36
CA ILE A 78 -9.74 3.03 13.04
C ILE A 78 -10.34 4.40 12.76
N ASP A 79 -9.50 5.34 12.32
CA ASP A 79 -9.91 6.64 11.79
C ASP A 79 -10.01 6.55 10.25
N TYR A 80 -11.19 6.17 9.74
CA TYR A 80 -11.42 6.05 8.31
C TYR A 80 -11.31 7.40 7.57
N ASP A 81 -11.64 8.52 8.22
CA ASP A 81 -11.51 9.85 7.63
C ASP A 81 -10.04 10.24 7.44
N ALA A 82 -9.19 9.92 8.42
CA ALA A 82 -7.75 10.10 8.28
C ALA A 82 -7.18 9.26 7.12
N ILE A 83 -7.61 7.99 6.98
CA ILE A 83 -7.17 7.12 5.87
C ILE A 83 -7.60 7.71 4.52
N ARG A 84 -8.85 8.19 4.41
CA ARG A 84 -9.36 8.84 3.18
C ARG A 84 -8.64 10.13 2.79
N SER A 85 -8.01 10.81 3.75
CA SER A 85 -7.33 12.08 3.49
C SER A 85 -6.16 12.00 2.50
N ASN A 86 -5.71 10.78 2.17
CA ASN A 86 -4.66 10.49 1.19
C ASN A 86 -3.32 11.19 1.49
N LYS A 87 -3.08 11.51 2.77
CA LYS A 87 -1.79 12.05 3.25
C LYS A 87 -0.67 11.03 3.19
N VAL A 88 -1.02 9.74 3.23
CA VAL A 88 -0.12 8.60 3.05
C VAL A 88 -0.45 7.97 1.71
N SER A 89 0.59 7.63 0.94
CA SER A 89 0.39 6.95 -0.34
C SER A 89 -0.35 5.63 -0.14
N ASP A 90 -1.35 5.39 -1.00
CA ASP A 90 -2.05 4.12 -1.17
C ASP A 90 -1.10 2.91 -1.29
N PHE A 91 0.05 3.08 -1.94
CA PHE A 91 1.08 2.04 -2.05
C PHE A 91 1.70 1.67 -0.70
N LEU A 92 1.92 2.63 0.21
CA LEU A 92 2.47 2.34 1.55
C LEU A 92 1.47 1.59 2.43
N VAL A 93 0.18 1.83 2.23
CA VAL A 93 -0.90 1.15 2.97
C VAL A 93 -1.15 -0.24 2.40
N THR A 94 -1.23 -0.36 1.07
CA THR A 94 -1.73 -1.58 0.42
C THR A 94 -0.65 -2.49 -0.14
N GLY A 95 0.53 -1.95 -0.43
CA GLY A 95 1.56 -2.61 -1.22
C GLY A 95 1.21 -2.75 -2.70
N VAL A 96 0.10 -2.19 -3.18
CA VAL A 96 -0.37 -2.38 -4.56
C VAL A 96 0.11 -1.24 -5.44
N CYS A 97 0.89 -1.57 -6.47
CA CYS A 97 1.22 -0.64 -7.54
C CYS A 97 -0.04 -0.20 -8.28
N ASN A 98 -0.21 1.11 -8.38
CA ASN A 98 -1.31 1.71 -9.12
C ASN A 98 -0.78 2.50 -10.32
N ASP A 99 -0.56 1.81 -11.43
CA ASP A 99 -0.13 2.41 -12.70
C ASP A 99 -1.34 2.89 -13.54
N VAL A 100 -2.53 3.01 -12.93
CA VAL A 100 -3.76 3.36 -13.66
C VAL A 100 -3.73 4.82 -14.09
N LEU A 101 -3.41 5.04 -15.37
CA LEU A 101 -3.50 6.34 -16.05
C LEU A 101 -4.93 6.78 -16.39
N LYS A 102 -5.96 6.01 -15.98
CA LYS A 102 -7.36 6.33 -16.29
C LYS A 102 -7.87 7.44 -15.38
N VAL A 103 -8.33 8.55 -15.97
CA VAL A 103 -9.06 9.59 -15.25
C VAL A 103 -10.37 9.01 -14.73
N ARG A 104 -10.59 9.09 -13.42
CA ARG A 104 -11.82 8.63 -12.73
C ARG A 104 -12.38 9.75 -11.86
N GLU A 105 -13.69 9.75 -11.65
CA GLU A 105 -14.37 10.72 -10.79
C GLU A 105 -13.95 10.58 -9.32
N THR A 106 -13.67 9.35 -8.89
CA THR A 106 -13.33 8.98 -7.51
C THR A 106 -12.02 8.20 -7.47
N HIS A 107 -11.20 8.47 -6.44
CA HIS A 107 -9.93 7.78 -6.27
C HIS A 107 -10.18 6.31 -5.84
N PRO A 108 -9.65 5.29 -6.55
CA PRO A 108 -9.98 3.88 -6.28
C PRO A 108 -9.66 3.42 -4.85
N PHE A 109 -8.62 4.00 -4.24
CA PHE A 109 -8.27 3.78 -2.84
C PHE A 109 -9.36 4.28 -1.88
N ILE A 110 -9.91 5.49 -2.10
CA ILE A 110 -10.97 6.06 -1.25
C ILE A 110 -12.24 5.20 -1.31
N GLU A 111 -12.60 4.69 -2.50
CA GLU A 111 -13.72 3.75 -2.65
C GLU A 111 -13.52 2.44 -1.87
N ALA A 112 -12.29 1.92 -1.85
CA ALA A 112 -11.96 0.73 -1.09
C ALA A 112 -12.11 0.99 0.42
N VAL A 113 -11.64 2.15 0.91
CA VAL A 113 -11.80 2.56 2.31
C VAL A 113 -13.28 2.66 2.70
N ASN A 114 -14.12 3.30 1.89
CA ASN A 114 -15.57 3.40 2.12
C ASN A 114 -16.26 2.04 2.17
N THR A 115 -15.86 1.13 1.27
CA THR A 115 -16.38 -0.24 1.26
C THR A 115 -16.01 -0.98 2.55
N CYS A 116 -14.78 -0.82 3.02
CA CYS A 116 -14.31 -1.47 4.23
C CYS A 116 -14.92 -0.90 5.52
N GLU A 117 -15.16 0.40 5.59
CA GLU A 117 -15.86 1.01 6.72
C GLU A 117 -17.27 0.45 6.89
N THR A 118 -18.00 0.25 5.78
CA THR A 118 -19.38 -0.25 5.81
C THR A 118 -19.50 -1.76 6.01
N THR A 119 -18.40 -2.51 5.83
CA THR A 119 -18.38 -3.98 5.89
C THR A 119 -17.43 -4.55 6.95
N ALA A 120 -16.85 -3.69 7.80
CA ALA A 120 -15.84 -4.08 8.77
C ALA A 120 -16.35 -5.18 9.73
N PRO A 121 -15.54 -6.23 10.00
CA PRO A 121 -15.88 -7.25 10.98
C PRO A 121 -15.86 -6.70 12.40
N ALA A 122 -16.44 -7.42 13.36
CA ALA A 122 -16.51 -6.97 14.76
C ALA A 122 -15.14 -6.84 15.47
N ASP A 123 -14.13 -7.60 15.04
CA ASP A 123 -12.75 -7.49 15.53
C ASP A 123 -11.92 -6.63 14.56
N ILE A 124 -11.95 -5.33 14.79
CA ILE A 124 -11.31 -4.34 13.94
C ILE A 124 -9.87 -4.13 14.41
N ARG A 125 -8.93 -4.76 13.71
CA ARG A 125 -7.50 -4.45 13.80
C ARG A 125 -7.02 -3.75 12.54
N ALA A 126 -5.96 -2.96 12.67
CA ALA A 126 -5.31 -2.26 11.56
C ALA A 126 -5.04 -3.20 10.39
N GLU A 127 -4.48 -4.38 10.66
CA GLU A 127 -4.15 -5.34 9.59
C GLU A 127 -5.38 -5.93 8.89
N THR A 128 -6.45 -6.23 9.64
CA THR A 128 -7.70 -6.70 9.05
C THR A 128 -8.30 -5.68 8.10
N ILE A 129 -8.28 -4.39 8.48
CA ILE A 129 -8.74 -3.31 7.62
C ILE A 129 -7.80 -3.08 6.45
N ARG A 130 -6.48 -3.18 6.65
CA ARG A 130 -5.48 -3.14 5.56
C ARG A 130 -5.79 -4.18 4.50
N PHE A 131 -6.03 -5.44 4.90
CA PHE A 131 -6.40 -6.50 3.95
C PHE A 131 -7.69 -6.21 3.20
N CYS A 132 -8.71 -5.71 3.90
CA CYS A 132 -9.96 -5.31 3.27
C CYS A 132 -9.72 -4.23 2.20
N ILE A 133 -8.98 -3.16 2.55
CA ILE A 133 -8.69 -2.05 1.65
C ILE A 133 -7.89 -2.56 0.45
N THR A 134 -6.83 -3.34 0.69
CA THR A 134 -6.00 -3.92 -0.38
C THR A 134 -6.82 -4.77 -1.35
N LYS A 135 -7.75 -5.60 -0.85
CA LYS A 135 -8.62 -6.42 -1.68
C LYS A 135 -9.48 -5.54 -2.60
N HIS A 136 -10.24 -4.61 -2.03
CA HIS A 136 -11.15 -3.77 -2.81
C HIS A 136 -10.41 -2.77 -3.69
N PHE A 137 -9.23 -2.31 -3.28
CA PHE A 137 -8.41 -1.44 -4.11
C PHE A 137 -7.96 -2.15 -5.39
N LYS A 138 -7.48 -3.40 -5.29
CA LYS A 138 -7.15 -4.25 -6.46
C LYS A 138 -8.34 -4.44 -7.40
N GLU A 139 -9.52 -4.71 -6.84
CA GLU A 139 -10.76 -4.85 -7.61
C GLU A 139 -11.13 -3.54 -8.30
N ASN A 140 -10.97 -2.41 -7.62
CA ASN A 140 -11.34 -1.10 -8.14
C ASN A 140 -10.38 -0.67 -9.25
N ILE A 141 -9.06 -0.80 -9.11
CA ILE A 141 -8.10 -0.41 -10.16
C ILE A 141 -8.22 -1.27 -11.43
N SER A 142 -8.75 -2.49 -11.32
CA SER A 142 -8.94 -3.40 -12.46
C SER A 142 -10.20 -3.11 -13.30
N LYS A 143 -11.11 -2.26 -12.82
CA LYS A 143 -12.32 -1.82 -13.55
C LYS A 143 -12.01 -0.79 -14.65
#